data_AF-A0A956ISG6-F1
#
_entry.id   AF-A0A956ISG6-F1
#
_cell.length_a   1.000
_cell.length_b   1.000
_cell.length_c   1.000
_cell.angle_alpha   90.00
_cell.angle_beta   90.00
_cell.angle_gamma   90.00
#
_symmetry.space_group_name_H-M   'P 1'
#
loop_
_entity.id
_entity.type
_entity.pdbx_description
1 polymer ?
#
loop_
_entity_poly.entity_id
_entity_poly.type
_entity_poly.pdbx_seq_one_letter_code
_entity_poly.pdbx_strand_id
1 'polypeptide(L)'
;MPKGTKKKGGYKWPAAARKRPVEPLTLKDAYECGRIVFEHFEDMSNREIVEQEKLSITKLTLHRCCAAYRVLCNLNYTPENCPFGFGIAARLDLVEEKYQAGLAKRAVDEQLSTQELEFAIAELRQKHPRTAGKQPMLRFERALGRLEPFTDGHFNLLGDLDQASSLSDDKRAVLLARASTLRGELEKVEKALSSAGGGKPRAAKKAKKKKTSKK
;
A
#
# COMPACT_ATOMS: atom_id res chain seq x y z
N MET A 1 16.57 -30.59 -0.76
CA MET A 1 15.77 -30.59 0.49
C MET A 1 14.34 -30.95 0.14
N PRO A 2 13.66 -31.83 0.90
CA PRO A 2 12.36 -32.36 0.53
C PRO A 2 11.27 -31.30 0.64
N LYS A 3 10.34 -31.29 -0.33
CA LYS A 3 9.12 -30.48 -0.32
C LYS A 3 8.30 -30.84 0.92
N GLY A 4 8.27 -29.93 1.90
CA GLY A 4 7.42 -30.06 3.08
C GLY A 4 5.96 -30.04 2.65
N THR A 5 5.33 -31.21 2.64
CA THR A 5 3.88 -31.40 2.62
C THR A 5 3.32 -30.80 3.91
N LYS A 6 2.95 -29.50 3.89
CA LYS A 6 2.22 -28.88 5.00
C LYS A 6 0.86 -29.58 5.14
N LYS A 7 0.60 -30.13 6.33
CA LYS A 7 -0.62 -30.82 6.73
C LYS A 7 -1.87 -30.03 6.33
N LYS A 8 -2.81 -30.68 5.63
CA LYS A 8 -4.19 -30.21 5.43
C LYS A 8 -4.95 -30.28 6.77
N GLY A 9 -4.66 -29.36 7.70
CA GLY A 9 -5.56 -29.04 8.81
C GLY A 9 -6.70 -28.17 8.27
N GLY A 10 -7.95 -28.57 8.52
CA GLY A 10 -9.14 -28.07 7.83
C GLY A 10 -9.54 -26.64 8.23
N TYR A 11 -9.06 -25.64 7.49
CA TYR A 11 -9.70 -24.33 7.44
C TYR A 11 -10.72 -24.29 6.31
N LYS A 12 -11.75 -23.46 6.48
CA LYS A 12 -12.78 -23.23 5.47
C LYS A 12 -12.84 -21.74 5.16
N TRP A 13 -12.58 -21.41 3.90
CA TRP A 13 -12.74 -20.04 3.41
C TRP A 13 -14.21 -19.60 3.51
N PRO A 14 -14.47 -18.32 3.85
CA PRO A 14 -15.80 -17.74 3.74
C PRO A 14 -16.38 -17.91 2.34
N ALA A 15 -17.68 -18.19 2.23
CA ALA A 15 -18.33 -18.44 0.94
C ALA A 15 -18.17 -17.26 -0.02
N ALA A 16 -18.26 -16.03 0.49
CA ALA A 16 -18.08 -14.79 -0.27
C ALA A 16 -16.69 -14.68 -0.92
N ALA A 17 -15.65 -15.33 -0.36
CA ALA A 17 -14.31 -15.33 -0.94
C ALA A 17 -14.17 -16.26 -2.16
N ARG A 18 -15.08 -17.23 -2.32
CA ARG A 18 -15.03 -18.27 -3.37
C ARG A 18 -16.14 -18.17 -4.41
N LYS A 19 -17.30 -17.59 -4.08
CA LYS A 19 -18.43 -17.44 -5.01
C LYS A 19 -18.10 -16.57 -6.23
N ARG A 20 -18.80 -16.85 -7.33
CA ARG A 20 -18.85 -16.01 -8.55
C ARG A 20 -20.33 -15.73 -8.89
N PRO A 21 -20.72 -14.46 -9.15
CA PRO A 21 -19.92 -13.23 -9.09
C PRO A 21 -19.41 -12.95 -7.67
N VAL A 22 -18.37 -12.10 -7.57
CA VAL A 22 -17.78 -11.76 -6.27
C VAL A 22 -18.81 -11.00 -5.44
N GLU A 23 -19.23 -11.59 -4.33
CA GLU A 23 -20.10 -10.94 -3.37
C GLU A 23 -19.29 -9.92 -2.53
N PRO A 24 -19.89 -8.79 -2.12
CA PRO A 24 -19.26 -7.89 -1.17
C PRO A 24 -18.91 -8.62 0.13
N LEU A 25 -17.66 -8.50 0.58
CA LEU A 25 -17.22 -9.10 1.84
C LEU A 25 -17.77 -8.30 3.03
N THR A 26 -18.35 -9.01 3.99
CA THR A 26 -18.67 -8.43 5.30
C THR A 26 -17.39 -8.27 6.14
N LEU A 27 -17.47 -7.53 7.26
CA LEU A 27 -16.37 -7.46 8.22
C LEU A 27 -15.98 -8.85 8.75
N LYS A 28 -16.98 -9.70 9.00
CA LYS A 28 -16.80 -11.07 9.47
C LYS A 28 -16.06 -11.92 8.44
N ASP A 29 -16.45 -11.86 7.16
CA ASP A 29 -15.76 -12.58 6.08
C ASP A 29 -14.31 -12.10 5.94
N ALA A 30 -14.09 -10.79 6.00
CA ALA A 30 -12.76 -10.21 5.91
C ALA A 30 -11.86 -10.62 7.09
N TYR A 31 -12.40 -10.63 8.30
CA TYR A 31 -11.71 -11.10 9.50
C TYR A 31 -11.30 -12.57 9.36
N GLU A 32 -12.22 -13.45 8.97
CA GLU A 32 -11.91 -14.88 8.78
C GLU A 32 -10.90 -15.12 7.66
N CYS A 33 -11.01 -14.39 6.54
CA CYS A 33 -9.99 -14.47 5.48
C CYS A 33 -8.60 -14.07 6.01
N GLY A 34 -8.51 -12.97 6.77
CA GLY A 34 -7.26 -12.52 7.36
C GLY A 34 -6.68 -13.50 8.38
N ARG A 35 -7.54 -14.07 9.25
CA ARG A 35 -7.18 -15.09 10.24
C ARG A 35 -6.62 -16.35 9.58
N ILE A 36 -7.29 -16.86 8.55
CA ILE A 36 -6.82 -18.03 7.78
C ILE A 36 -5.45 -17.78 7.16
N VAL A 37 -5.23 -16.60 6.56
CA VAL A 37 -3.92 -16.24 5.99
C VAL A 37 -2.85 -16.22 7.08
N PHE A 38 -3.13 -15.58 8.21
CA PHE A 38 -2.19 -15.48 9.33
C PHE A 38 -1.83 -16.86 9.91
N GLU A 39 -2.80 -17.73 10.15
CA GLU A 39 -2.58 -19.03 10.80
C GLU A 39 -1.99 -20.10 9.87
N HIS A 40 -2.25 -20.03 8.56
CA HIS A 40 -1.95 -21.13 7.64
C HIS A 40 -1.04 -20.77 6.46
N PHE A 41 -0.89 -19.48 6.16
CA PHE A 41 -0.22 -19.01 4.93
C PHE A 41 0.79 -17.88 5.18
N GLU A 42 1.31 -17.74 6.41
CA GLU A 42 2.21 -16.65 6.80
C GLU A 42 3.43 -16.48 5.85
N ASP A 43 3.97 -17.59 5.34
CA ASP A 43 5.14 -17.61 4.45
C ASP A 43 4.84 -17.36 2.96
N MET A 44 3.57 -17.20 2.58
CA MET A 44 3.15 -17.13 1.18
C MET A 44 2.72 -15.72 0.77
N SER A 45 2.96 -15.35 -0.48
CA SER A 45 2.42 -14.10 -0.99
C SER A 45 0.91 -14.18 -1.22
N ASN A 46 0.19 -13.07 -1.02
CA ASN A 46 -1.25 -13.01 -1.28
C ASN A 46 -1.64 -13.42 -2.71
N ARG A 47 -0.75 -13.23 -3.69
CA ARG A 47 -0.97 -13.69 -5.07
C ARG A 47 -0.99 -15.21 -5.14
N GLU A 48 0.03 -15.85 -4.59
CA GLU A 48 0.14 -17.31 -4.56
C GLU A 48 -1.03 -17.94 -3.80
N ILE A 49 -1.47 -17.32 -2.68
CA ILE A 49 -2.63 -17.80 -1.93
C ILE A 49 -3.89 -17.77 -2.80
N VAL A 50 -4.19 -16.65 -3.46
CA VAL A 50 -5.37 -16.53 -4.33
C VAL A 50 -5.35 -17.57 -5.46
N GLU A 51 -4.19 -17.75 -6.11
CA GLU A 51 -4.02 -18.69 -7.22
C GLU A 51 -4.12 -20.16 -6.74
N GLN A 52 -3.45 -20.51 -5.66
CA GLN A 52 -3.44 -21.88 -5.11
C GLN A 52 -4.80 -22.28 -4.54
N GLU A 53 -5.43 -21.41 -3.76
CA GLU A 53 -6.74 -21.67 -3.12
C GLU A 53 -7.92 -21.42 -4.07
N LYS A 54 -7.64 -21.00 -5.31
CA LYS A 54 -8.62 -20.68 -6.36
C LYS A 54 -9.69 -19.71 -5.85
N LEU A 55 -9.27 -18.68 -5.12
CA LEU A 55 -10.18 -17.68 -4.59
C LEU A 55 -10.74 -16.82 -5.71
N SER A 56 -11.99 -16.39 -5.57
CA SER A 56 -12.64 -15.48 -6.52
C SER A 56 -12.32 -14.02 -6.23
N ILE A 57 -11.83 -13.72 -5.03
CA ILE A 57 -11.37 -12.38 -4.64
C ILE A 57 -9.98 -12.04 -5.19
N THR A 58 -9.71 -10.75 -5.40
CA THR A 58 -8.42 -10.29 -5.92
C THR A 58 -7.32 -10.30 -4.84
N LYS A 59 -6.05 -10.27 -5.27
CA LYS A 59 -4.90 -10.08 -4.37
C LYS A 59 -5.01 -8.82 -3.50
N LEU A 60 -5.63 -7.75 -4.03
CA LEU A 60 -5.82 -6.50 -3.31
C LEU A 60 -6.92 -6.64 -2.25
N THR A 61 -8.00 -7.36 -2.58
CA THR A 61 -9.06 -7.68 -1.63
C THR A 61 -8.50 -8.53 -0.48
N LEU A 62 -7.73 -9.57 -0.78
CA LEU A 62 -7.10 -10.41 0.25
C LEU A 62 -6.15 -9.59 1.14
N HIS A 63 -5.35 -8.70 0.55
CA HIS A 63 -4.53 -7.76 1.34
C HIS A 63 -5.36 -6.92 2.31
N ARG A 64 -6.51 -6.40 1.87
CA ARG A 64 -7.43 -5.62 2.71
C ARG A 64 -8.04 -6.47 3.83
N CYS A 65 -8.34 -7.74 3.58
CA CYS A 65 -8.78 -8.67 4.63
C CYS A 65 -7.71 -8.85 5.71
N CYS A 66 -6.46 -9.10 5.32
CA CYS A 66 -5.34 -9.19 6.27
C CYS A 66 -5.13 -7.89 7.05
N ALA A 67 -5.28 -6.74 6.40
CA ALA A 67 -5.21 -5.43 7.05
C ALA A 67 -6.32 -5.25 8.10
N ALA A 68 -7.57 -5.58 7.75
CA ALA A 68 -8.68 -5.51 8.68
C ALA A 68 -8.49 -6.44 9.89
N TYR A 69 -8.04 -7.68 9.67
CA TYR A 69 -7.72 -8.62 10.75
C TYR A 69 -6.67 -8.06 11.72
N ARG A 70 -5.54 -7.56 11.21
CA ARG A 70 -4.50 -6.93 12.04
C ARG A 70 -5.02 -5.77 12.87
N VAL A 71 -5.79 -4.87 12.25
CA VAL A 71 -6.37 -3.71 12.95
C VAL A 71 -7.32 -4.17 14.06
N LEU A 72 -8.17 -5.16 13.80
CA LEU A 72 -9.07 -5.70 14.82
C LEU A 72 -8.26 -6.31 15.98
N CYS A 73 -7.20 -7.08 15.70
CA CYS A 73 -6.30 -7.59 16.75
C CYS A 73 -5.63 -6.46 17.55
N ASN A 74 -5.09 -5.45 16.87
CA ASN A 74 -4.40 -4.32 17.52
C ASN A 74 -5.32 -3.50 18.42
N LEU A 75 -6.60 -3.40 18.05
CA LEU A 75 -7.62 -2.67 18.80
C LEU A 75 -8.40 -3.55 19.77
N ASN A 76 -8.07 -4.84 19.87
CA ASN A 76 -8.80 -5.84 20.66
C ASN A 76 -10.30 -5.93 20.32
N TYR A 77 -10.65 -5.80 19.04
CA TYR A 77 -12.00 -5.98 18.52
C TYR A 77 -12.17 -7.35 17.85
N THR A 78 -13.39 -7.89 17.96
CA THR A 78 -13.93 -8.97 17.14
C THR A 78 -14.94 -8.39 16.13
N PRO A 79 -15.32 -9.12 15.07
CA PRO A 79 -16.36 -8.65 14.14
C PRO A 79 -17.68 -8.29 14.81
N GLU A 80 -18.01 -8.93 15.94
CA GLU A 80 -19.26 -8.74 16.69
C GLU A 80 -19.28 -7.47 17.54
N ASN A 81 -18.13 -7.01 18.04
CA ASN A 81 -18.03 -5.83 18.91
C ASN A 81 -17.37 -4.61 18.24
N CYS A 82 -16.99 -4.74 16.96
CA CYS A 82 -16.33 -3.69 16.21
C CYS A 82 -17.34 -2.59 15.79
N PRO A 83 -17.14 -1.32 16.18
CA PRO A 83 -18.10 -0.24 15.91
C PRO A 83 -18.03 0.31 14.48
N PHE A 84 -17.16 -0.23 13.63
CA PHE A 84 -16.96 0.22 12.25
C PHE A 84 -16.88 -0.96 11.27
N GLY A 85 -17.19 -0.69 10.00
CA GLY A 85 -17.18 -1.71 8.94
C GLY A 85 -15.80 -2.04 8.37
N PHE A 86 -15.77 -3.06 7.50
CA PHE A 86 -14.56 -3.53 6.79
C PHE A 86 -13.79 -2.40 6.08
N GLY A 87 -14.51 -1.46 5.46
CA GLY A 87 -13.91 -0.32 4.77
C GLY A 87 -12.95 0.45 5.67
N ILE A 88 -13.41 0.84 6.85
CA ILE A 88 -12.66 1.60 7.86
C ILE A 88 -11.51 0.75 8.40
N ALA A 89 -11.79 -0.50 8.81
CA ALA A 89 -10.78 -1.42 9.33
C ALA A 89 -9.58 -1.55 8.39
N ALA A 90 -9.82 -1.73 7.09
CA ALA A 90 -8.75 -1.86 6.10
C ALA A 90 -7.92 -0.57 5.90
N ARG A 91 -8.49 0.62 6.15
CA ARG A 91 -7.76 1.90 6.01
C ARG A 91 -6.91 2.22 7.23
N LEU A 92 -7.36 1.83 8.43
CA LEU A 92 -6.62 2.06 9.68
C LEU A 92 -5.23 1.36 9.69
N ASP A 93 -5.03 0.29 8.92
CA ASP A 93 -3.72 -0.38 8.76
C ASP A 93 -2.66 0.52 8.05
N LEU A 94 -3.10 1.60 7.41
CA LEU A 94 -2.21 2.56 6.74
C LEU A 94 -1.46 3.47 7.72
N VAL A 95 -1.92 3.57 8.97
CA VAL A 95 -1.28 4.33 10.05
C VAL A 95 -0.56 3.41 11.04
N GLU A 96 0.34 3.97 11.86
CA GLU A 96 1.00 3.21 12.93
C GLU A 96 0.02 2.81 14.03
N GLU A 97 0.27 1.69 14.69
CA GLU A 97 -0.65 1.05 15.65
C GLU A 97 -1.07 1.99 16.78
N LYS A 98 -0.13 2.77 17.33
CA LYS A 98 -0.39 3.77 18.37
C LYS A 98 -1.44 4.83 17.98
N TYR A 99 -1.66 5.07 16.68
CA TYR A 99 -2.63 6.05 16.19
C TYR A 99 -3.96 5.43 15.77
N GLN A 100 -4.02 4.10 15.64
CA GLN A 100 -5.22 3.41 15.15
C GLN A 100 -6.42 3.62 16.07
N ALA A 101 -6.23 3.52 17.39
CA ALA A 101 -7.32 3.64 18.35
C ALA A 101 -7.97 5.05 18.33
N GLY A 102 -7.15 6.10 18.31
CA GLY A 102 -7.64 7.48 18.25
C GLY A 102 -8.37 7.78 16.95
N LEU A 103 -7.82 7.30 15.81
CA LEU A 103 -8.44 7.52 14.51
C LEU A 103 -9.71 6.67 14.31
N ALA A 104 -9.75 5.45 14.86
CA ALA A 104 -10.94 4.60 14.86
C ALA A 104 -12.08 5.24 15.65
N LYS A 105 -11.78 5.75 16.85
CA LYS A 105 -12.75 6.50 17.66
C LYS A 105 -13.30 7.69 16.90
N ARG A 106 -12.41 8.51 16.32
CA ARG A 106 -12.79 9.66 15.50
C ARG A 106 -13.68 9.27 14.31
N ALA A 107 -13.34 8.19 13.60
CA ALA A 107 -14.13 7.72 12.47
C ALA A 107 -15.56 7.34 12.85
N VAL A 108 -15.76 6.77 14.05
CA VAL A 108 -17.08 6.41 14.58
C VAL A 108 -17.82 7.63 15.10
N ASP A 109 -17.18 8.45 15.95
CA ASP A 109 -17.79 9.60 16.61
C ASP A 109 -18.20 10.69 15.60
N GLU A 110 -17.35 10.96 14.60
CA GLU A 110 -17.61 11.96 13.54
C GLU A 110 -18.32 11.36 12.30
N GLN A 111 -18.61 10.06 12.30
CA GLN A 111 -19.18 9.32 11.16
C GLN A 111 -18.46 9.59 9.83
N LEU A 112 -17.12 9.55 9.87
CA LEU A 112 -16.31 9.91 8.71
C LEU A 112 -16.63 9.02 7.50
N SER A 113 -16.84 9.67 6.35
CA SER A 113 -16.84 8.98 5.07
C SER A 113 -15.48 8.34 4.80
N THR A 114 -15.44 7.39 3.86
CA THR A 114 -14.17 6.75 3.48
C THR A 114 -13.16 7.78 2.97
N GLN A 115 -13.63 8.84 2.29
CA GLN A 115 -12.76 9.89 1.76
C GLN A 115 -12.21 10.80 2.87
N GLU A 116 -13.03 11.19 3.84
CA GLU A 116 -12.58 11.98 5.00
C GLU A 116 -11.60 11.20 5.87
N LEU A 117 -11.82 9.90 6.05
CA LEU A 117 -10.87 9.02 6.72
C LEU A 117 -9.53 8.97 5.97
N GLU A 118 -9.56 8.90 4.63
CA GLU A 118 -8.33 8.93 3.82
C GLU A 118 -7.58 10.27 3.95
N PHE A 119 -8.29 11.39 4.03
CA PHE A 119 -7.69 12.70 4.33
C PHE A 119 -7.06 12.74 5.73
N ALA A 120 -7.78 12.29 6.76
CA ALA A 120 -7.25 12.22 8.12
C ALA A 120 -6.00 11.33 8.23
N ILE A 121 -5.97 10.21 7.50
CA ILE A 121 -4.80 9.34 7.38
C ILE A 121 -3.64 10.07 6.69
N ALA A 122 -3.92 10.80 5.60
CA ALA A 122 -2.90 11.55 4.88
C ALA A 122 -2.26 12.62 5.77
N GLU A 123 -3.07 13.40 6.50
CA GLU A 123 -2.59 14.40 7.47
C GLU A 123 -1.72 13.76 8.56
N LEU A 124 -2.18 12.63 9.12
CA LEU A 124 -1.45 11.93 10.17
C LEU A 124 -0.10 11.40 9.66
N ARG A 125 -0.06 10.91 8.42
CA ARG A 125 1.17 10.43 7.78
C ARG A 125 2.13 11.57 7.37
N GLN A 126 1.63 12.79 7.15
CA GLN A 126 2.50 13.95 6.96
C GLN A 126 3.18 14.35 8.29
N LYS A 127 2.43 14.34 9.40
CA LYS A 127 2.97 14.63 10.74
C LYS A 127 3.88 13.52 11.27
N HIS A 128 3.56 12.28 10.93
CA HIS A 128 4.26 11.07 11.36
C HIS A 128 4.55 10.18 10.14
N PRO A 129 5.54 10.55 9.32
CA PRO A 129 5.92 9.72 8.19
C PRO A 129 6.41 8.38 8.72
N ARG A 130 5.74 7.29 8.32
CA ARG A 130 6.26 5.93 8.54
C ARG A 130 7.71 5.91 8.07
N THR A 131 8.61 5.36 8.90
CA THR A 131 9.98 5.05 8.48
C THR A 131 9.88 4.29 7.17
N ALA A 132 10.42 4.85 6.08
CA ALA A 132 10.30 4.22 4.78
C ALA A 132 10.81 2.78 4.90
N GLY A 133 9.97 1.81 4.56
CA GLY A 133 10.42 0.42 4.43
C GLY A 133 11.61 0.37 3.45
N LYS A 134 12.41 -0.70 3.49
CA LYS A 134 13.74 -0.83 2.83
C LYS A 134 13.81 -0.51 1.31
N GLN A 135 12.72 -0.16 0.65
CA GLN A 135 12.64 0.11 -0.78
C GLN A 135 11.74 1.32 -1.12
N PRO A 136 12.06 2.55 -0.65
CA PRO A 136 11.37 3.76 -1.11
C PRO A 136 11.51 3.94 -2.62
N MET A 137 12.66 3.55 -3.18
CA MET A 137 12.99 3.67 -4.61
C MET A 137 12.03 2.88 -5.50
N LEU A 138 11.67 1.64 -5.16
CA LEU A 138 10.77 0.81 -5.99
C LEU A 138 9.33 1.34 -6.02
N ARG A 139 8.88 2.04 -4.96
CA ARG A 139 7.57 2.68 -4.96
C ARG A 139 7.58 3.94 -5.80
N PHE A 140 8.65 4.72 -5.70
CA PHE A 140 8.85 5.93 -6.47
C PHE A 140 9.03 5.63 -7.97
N GLU A 141 9.86 4.66 -8.32
CA GLU A 141 10.08 4.15 -9.69
C GLU A 141 8.77 3.66 -10.32
N ARG A 142 7.96 2.87 -9.59
CA ARG A 142 6.63 2.46 -10.08
C ARG A 142 5.65 3.60 -10.24
N ALA A 143 5.77 4.67 -9.46
CA ALA A 143 4.94 5.85 -9.61
C ALA A 143 5.37 6.66 -10.84
N LEU A 144 6.68 6.81 -11.07
CA LEU A 144 7.24 7.45 -12.27
C LEU A 144 6.92 6.67 -13.55
N GLY A 145 7.05 5.34 -13.57
CA GLY A 145 6.70 4.53 -14.75
C GLY A 145 5.20 4.57 -15.12
N ARG A 146 4.32 5.08 -14.24
CA ARG A 146 2.92 5.37 -14.61
C ARG A 146 2.76 6.74 -15.27
N LEU A 147 3.71 7.65 -15.08
CA LEU A 147 3.74 8.98 -15.69
C LEU A 147 4.46 8.98 -17.04
N GLU A 148 5.38 8.04 -17.26
CA GLU A 148 6.16 7.88 -18.51
C GLU A 148 5.32 7.82 -19.80
N PRO A 149 4.17 7.11 -19.86
CA PRO A 149 3.32 7.15 -21.06
C PRO A 149 2.74 8.53 -21.39
N PHE A 150 2.63 9.42 -20.40
CA PHE A 150 2.11 10.78 -20.58
C PHE A 150 3.19 11.75 -21.07
N THR A 151 4.47 11.46 -20.78
CA THR A 151 5.59 12.24 -21.31
C THR A 151 6.01 11.80 -22.71
N ASP A 152 5.84 10.52 -23.03
CA ASP A 152 6.25 9.94 -24.32
C ASP A 152 5.21 10.12 -25.43
N GLY A 153 4.16 10.91 -25.17
CA GLY A 153 3.11 11.23 -26.15
C GLY A 153 2.17 10.07 -26.48
N HIS A 154 2.21 8.96 -25.72
CA HIS A 154 1.31 7.82 -25.89
C HIS A 154 -0.16 8.17 -25.56
N PHE A 155 -0.37 9.18 -24.72
CA PHE A 155 -1.67 9.80 -24.49
C PHE A 155 -1.68 11.18 -25.15
N ASN A 156 -2.76 11.53 -25.86
CA ASN A 156 -2.96 12.83 -26.54
C ASN A 156 -3.18 14.00 -25.56
N LEU A 157 -2.35 14.11 -24.52
CA LEU A 157 -2.38 15.18 -23.52
C LEU A 157 -2.30 16.57 -24.16
N LEU A 158 -1.58 16.70 -25.28
CA LEU A 158 -1.52 17.93 -26.06
C LEU A 158 -2.88 18.31 -26.66
N GLY A 159 -3.69 17.34 -27.10
CA GLY A 159 -5.05 17.60 -27.59
C GLY A 159 -6.03 17.95 -26.47
N ASP A 160 -5.84 17.39 -25.27
CA ASP A 160 -6.64 17.71 -24.09
C ASP A 160 -6.24 19.05 -23.44
N LEU A 161 -5.00 19.52 -23.66
CA LEU A 161 -4.53 20.83 -23.23
C LEU A 161 -5.24 21.97 -23.96
N ASP A 162 -5.56 21.80 -25.25
CA ASP A 162 -6.36 22.76 -26.00
C ASP A 162 -7.78 22.86 -25.43
N GLN A 163 -8.35 21.75 -24.94
CA GLN A 163 -9.65 21.74 -24.27
C GLN A 163 -9.61 22.35 -22.85
N ALA A 164 -8.44 22.49 -22.23
CA ALA A 164 -8.34 23.14 -20.92
C ALA A 164 -8.80 24.61 -20.97
N SER A 165 -8.71 25.25 -22.15
CA SER A 165 -9.23 26.60 -22.41
C SER A 165 -10.76 26.70 -22.37
N SER A 166 -11.47 25.57 -22.51
CA SER A 166 -12.95 25.48 -22.44
C SER A 166 -13.47 25.19 -21.03
N LEU A 167 -12.58 24.95 -20.07
CA LEU A 167 -12.95 24.76 -18.67
C LEU A 167 -13.37 26.07 -18.03
N SER A 168 -14.36 26.00 -17.12
CA SER A 168 -14.73 27.12 -16.26
C SER A 168 -13.56 27.59 -15.40
N ASP A 169 -13.54 28.86 -15.04
CA ASP A 169 -12.44 29.49 -14.30
C ASP A 169 -12.16 28.79 -12.96
N ASP A 170 -13.21 28.37 -12.24
CA ASP A 170 -13.06 27.63 -10.99
C ASP A 170 -12.35 26.28 -11.19
N LYS A 171 -12.71 25.54 -12.24
CA LYS A 171 -12.07 24.25 -12.56
C LYS A 171 -10.63 24.44 -13.00
N ARG A 172 -10.37 25.49 -13.79
CA ARG A 172 -9.04 25.89 -14.23
C ARG A 172 -8.15 26.25 -13.04
N ALA A 173 -8.65 27.04 -12.09
CA ALA A 173 -7.92 27.41 -10.88
C ALA A 173 -7.55 26.20 -10.03
N VAL A 174 -8.48 25.24 -9.85
CA VAL A 174 -8.21 23.98 -9.12
C VAL A 174 -7.14 23.14 -9.81
N LEU A 175 -7.19 23.01 -11.14
CA LEU A 175 -6.19 22.25 -11.89
C LEU A 175 -4.82 22.93 -11.85
N LEU A 176 -4.76 24.25 -11.97
CA LEU A 176 -3.51 25.03 -11.85
C LEU A 176 -2.89 24.89 -10.45
N ALA A 177 -3.70 24.95 -9.39
CA ALA A 177 -3.23 24.76 -8.03
C ALA A 177 -2.64 23.35 -7.81
N ARG A 178 -3.31 22.31 -8.34
CA ARG A 178 -2.81 20.93 -8.29
C ARG A 178 -1.52 20.76 -9.08
N ALA A 179 -1.44 21.34 -10.29
CA ALA A 179 -0.24 21.28 -11.13
C ALA A 179 0.96 21.99 -10.47
N SER A 180 0.72 23.16 -9.85
CA SER A 180 1.74 23.89 -9.09
C SER A 180 2.26 23.07 -7.90
N THR A 181 1.36 22.43 -7.15
CA THR A 181 1.72 21.55 -6.03
C THR A 181 2.56 20.37 -6.51
N LEU A 182 2.14 19.70 -7.60
CA LEU A 182 2.89 18.58 -8.19
C LEU A 182 4.29 19.02 -8.63
N ARG A 183 4.41 20.19 -9.29
CA ARG A 183 5.71 20.75 -9.70
C ARG A 183 6.62 20.97 -8.50
N GLY A 184 6.12 21.57 -7.43
CA GLY A 184 6.90 21.80 -6.21
C GLY A 184 7.40 20.51 -5.56
N GLU A 185 6.58 19.45 -5.56
CA GLU A 185 7.01 18.13 -5.06
C GLU A 185 8.05 17.47 -5.98
N LEU A 186 7.90 17.57 -7.31
CA LEU A 186 8.89 17.05 -8.25
C LEU A 186 10.24 17.78 -8.13
N GLU A 187 10.25 19.10 -7.95
CA GLU A 187 11.47 19.87 -7.71
C GLU A 187 12.18 19.45 -6.40
N LYS A 188 11.43 19.17 -5.33
CA LYS A 188 12.00 18.65 -4.08
C LYS A 188 12.67 17.29 -4.31
N VAL A 189 12.05 16.43 -5.12
CA VAL A 189 12.61 15.13 -5.47
C VAL A 189 13.87 15.27 -6.32
N GLU A 190 13.86 16.14 -7.33
CA GLU A 190 15.02 16.42 -8.18
C GLU A 190 16.21 16.92 -7.35
N LYS A 191 15.97 17.87 -6.43
CA LYS A 191 16.99 18.36 -5.48
C LYS A 191 17.55 17.22 -4.61
N ALA A 192 16.68 16.36 -4.09
CA ALA A 192 17.10 15.22 -3.29
C ALA A 192 17.97 14.23 -4.08
N LEU A 193 17.63 13.94 -5.34
CA LEU A 193 18.40 13.05 -6.21
C LEU A 193 19.75 13.65 -6.63
N SER A 194 19.78 14.93 -6.98
CA SER A 194 21.01 15.64 -7.38
C SER A 194 22.00 15.83 -6.21
N SER A 195 21.51 15.95 -4.98
CA SER A 195 22.36 16.07 -3.78
C SER A 195 23.03 14.75 -3.33
N ALA A 196 22.55 13.59 -3.80
CA ALA A 196 23.10 12.28 -3.47
C ALA A 196 24.35 11.88 -4.30
N GLY A 197 24.68 12.64 -5.36
CA GLY A 197 25.79 12.35 -6.29
C GLY A 197 27.19 12.78 -5.82
N GLY A 198 27.35 13.37 -4.62
CA GLY A 198 28.62 13.94 -4.15
C GLY A 198 29.52 13.01 -3.33
N GLY A 199 29.18 11.73 -3.15
CA GLY A 199 29.96 10.78 -2.34
C GLY A 199 31.00 10.04 -3.17
N LYS A 200 32.28 10.41 -3.06
CA LYS A 200 33.42 9.70 -3.66
C LYS A 200 33.32 8.17 -3.45
N PRO A 201 33.56 7.33 -4.49
CA PRO A 201 33.55 5.89 -4.32
C PRO A 201 34.65 5.49 -3.34
N ARG A 202 34.26 4.81 -2.26
CA ARG A 202 35.18 4.25 -1.27
C ARG A 202 36.00 3.16 -1.98
N ALA A 203 37.22 3.51 -2.39
CA ALA A 203 38.13 2.60 -3.08
C ALA A 203 38.24 1.28 -2.29
N ALA A 204 37.90 0.18 -2.96
CA ALA A 204 38.08 -1.16 -2.44
C ALA A 204 39.57 -1.39 -2.15
N LYS A 205 39.96 -1.39 -0.87
CA LYS A 205 41.27 -1.89 -0.44
C LYS A 205 41.32 -3.39 -0.76
N LYS A 206 41.83 -3.73 -1.96
CA LYS A 206 42.31 -5.08 -2.26
C LYS A 206 43.48 -5.38 -1.32
N ALA A 207 43.22 -6.17 -0.28
CA ALA A 207 44.25 -6.80 0.53
C ALA A 207 45.05 -7.75 -0.37
N LYS A 208 46.25 -7.33 -0.79
CA LYS A 208 47.27 -8.21 -1.38
C LYS A 208 47.61 -9.30 -0.37
N LYS A 209 47.03 -10.50 -0.52
CA LYS A 209 47.49 -11.71 0.18
C LYS A 209 48.85 -12.09 -0.44
N LYS A 210 49.92 -11.73 0.26
CA LYS A 210 51.31 -12.04 -0.08
C LYS A 210 51.46 -13.57 -0.06
N LYS A 211 51.66 -14.19 -1.22
CA LYS A 211 52.17 -15.56 -1.32
C LYS A 211 53.62 -15.52 -0.81
N THR A 212 53.90 -16.16 0.32
CA THR A 212 55.24 -16.62 0.64
C THR A 212 55.26 -18.13 0.41
N SER A 213 55.85 -18.52 -0.71
CA SER A 213 56.45 -19.84 -0.87
C SER A 213 57.86 -19.80 -0.27
N LYS A 214 58.28 -20.96 0.24
CA LYS A 214 59.62 -21.42 0.67
C LYS A 214 59.50 -22.00 2.08
N LYS A 215 60.04 -23.17 2.38
CA LYS A 215 60.67 -24.23 1.59
C LYS A 215 60.72 -25.43 2.54
#